data_AF-A0A969KXA2-F1
#
_entry.id   AF-A0A969KXA2-F1
#
_cell.length_a   1.000
_cell.length_b   1.000
_cell.length_c   1.000
_cell.angle_alpha   90.00
_cell.angle_beta   90.00
_cell.angle_gamma   90.00
#
_symmetry.space_group_name_H-M   'P 1'
#
loop_
_entity.id
_entity.type
_entity.pdbx_description
1 polymer ?
#
loop_
_entity_poly.entity_id
_entity_poly.type
_entity_poly.pdbx_seq_one_letter_code
_entity_poly.pdbx_strand_id
1 'polypeptide(L)'
;MSGSGSSQGGQGGGIVASVQSLQTSLMPLIAMVMGRSDISDVNIEKVLNRIKSVQSTAQNVFGEQASKLGSQLGVETSVTPYNTIHADIENYLLNTYAWQMSSEAIARDFRNILYDPAADPAAVRRQLEQINRSNFVDILVSRGLLTQAQLQRIADQLETVRREVLVTARGAEEREAALSLRQ
;
A
#
# COMPACT_ATOMS: atom_id res chain seq x y z
N MET A 1 55.19 29.40 34.88
CA MET A 1 55.57 29.43 33.44
C MET A 1 54.31 29.14 32.64
N SER A 2 54.01 30.01 31.66
CA SER A 2 53.02 29.87 30.57
C SER A 2 51.53 29.88 31.00
N GLY A 3 50.62 30.76 30.56
CA GLY A 3 50.46 31.56 29.33
C GLY A 3 49.10 31.15 28.71
N SER A 4 47.99 31.87 28.94
CA SER A 4 47.44 33.00 28.13
C SER A 4 46.30 32.60 27.15
N GLY A 5 45.16 33.30 27.27
CA GLY A 5 44.19 33.66 26.20
C GLY A 5 43.18 32.58 25.73
N SER A 6 41.93 32.85 25.30
CA SER A 6 41.17 34.08 25.01
C SER A 6 39.67 33.75 24.74
N SER A 7 38.76 34.71 25.03
CA SER A 7 37.54 35.18 24.28
C SER A 7 36.43 34.20 23.82
N GLN A 8 35.14 34.53 23.62
CA GLN A 8 34.22 35.67 23.88
C GLN A 8 32.88 35.36 23.14
N GLY A 9 31.71 35.73 23.71
CA GLY A 9 30.43 36.07 23.02
C GLY A 9 29.62 34.93 22.37
N GLY A 10 28.28 34.93 22.26
CA GLY A 10 27.22 35.87 22.60
C GLY A 10 25.91 35.53 21.84
N GLN A 11 24.80 35.39 22.59
CA GLN A 11 23.35 35.64 22.34
C GLN A 11 22.61 35.45 20.98
N GLY A 12 21.35 34.99 21.12
CA GLY A 12 20.17 35.21 20.23
C GLY A 12 19.29 33.95 20.19
N GLY A 13 18.08 33.84 20.76
CA GLY A 13 16.83 34.61 20.57
C GLY A 13 16.17 34.18 19.25
N GLY A 14 14.95 33.65 19.10
CA GLY A 14 13.79 33.31 19.91
C GLY A 14 12.66 32.85 18.95
N ILE A 15 11.44 32.68 19.48
CA ILE A 15 10.13 32.71 18.78
C ILE A 15 9.46 31.37 18.43
N VAL A 16 8.40 31.14 19.21
CA VAL A 16 7.23 30.28 19.04
C VAL A 16 6.34 30.84 17.91
N ALA A 17 5.85 30.00 16.99
CA ALA A 17 4.73 30.36 16.11
C ALA A 17 3.87 29.14 15.73
N SER A 18 2.81 28.95 16.51
CA SER A 18 1.45 28.53 16.12
C SER A 18 1.25 27.69 14.85
N VAL A 19 0.95 26.39 15.03
CA VAL A 19 0.35 25.51 14.02
C VAL A 19 -1.17 25.60 14.13
N GLN A 20 -1.80 26.49 13.35
CA GLN A 20 -3.25 26.53 13.21
C GLN A 20 -3.63 26.95 11.80
N SER A 21 -3.76 25.95 10.92
CA SER A 21 -4.75 25.91 9.83
C SER A 21 -4.59 24.63 9.00
N LEU A 22 -4.85 23.47 9.61
CA LEU A 22 -5.07 22.21 8.89
C LEU A 22 -6.48 22.20 8.30
N GLN A 23 -6.74 23.03 7.28
CA GLN A 23 -7.96 22.95 6.49
C GLN A 23 -7.70 23.46 5.07
N THR A 24 -7.12 22.62 4.21
CA THR A 24 -7.36 22.47 2.75
C THR A 24 -6.16 21.80 2.06
N SER A 25 -6.05 20.48 2.19
CA SER A 25 -4.90 19.72 1.66
C SER A 25 -5.33 18.64 0.67
N LEU A 26 -6.13 18.95 -0.36
CA LEU A 26 -6.42 17.97 -1.43
C LEU A 26 -6.48 18.56 -2.85
N MET A 27 -6.27 19.86 -3.05
CA MET A 27 -6.36 20.47 -4.39
C MET A 27 -5.08 20.52 -5.26
N PRO A 28 -3.83 20.21 -4.82
CA PRO A 28 -2.67 20.30 -5.72
C PRO A 28 -2.38 19.04 -6.55
N LEU A 29 -2.93 17.88 -6.20
CA LEU A 29 -2.60 16.62 -6.88
C LEU A 29 -3.35 16.43 -8.20
N ILE A 30 -4.58 16.96 -8.32
CA ILE A 30 -5.37 16.88 -9.56
C ILE A 30 -4.84 17.86 -10.62
N ALA A 31 -4.27 19.00 -10.21
CA ALA A 31 -3.74 20.01 -11.12
C ALA A 31 -2.46 19.58 -11.86
N MET A 32 -1.70 18.62 -11.32
CA MET A 32 -0.41 18.21 -11.90
C MET A 32 -0.56 17.27 -13.10
N VAL A 33 -1.70 16.57 -13.24
CA VAL A 33 -1.85 15.47 -14.22
C VAL A 33 -2.54 15.89 -15.52
N MET A 34 -3.35 16.96 -15.54
CA MET A 34 -4.16 17.31 -16.74
C MET A 34 -3.62 18.47 -17.59
N GLY A 35 -2.45 19.05 -17.26
CA GLY A 35 -2.04 20.36 -17.78
C GLY A 35 -0.87 20.44 -18.76
N ARG A 36 -0.22 19.35 -19.19
CA ARG A 36 0.95 19.45 -20.07
C ARG A 36 0.86 18.42 -21.19
N SER A 37 0.48 18.91 -22.36
CA SER A 37 0.41 18.25 -23.65
C SER A 37 1.77 17.81 -24.21
N ASP A 38 2.61 17.13 -23.44
CA ASP A 38 3.93 16.68 -23.91
C ASP A 38 4.44 15.45 -23.16
N ILE A 39 3.83 14.29 -23.42
CA ILE A 39 4.20 12.99 -22.81
C ILE A 39 4.98 12.11 -23.83
N SER A 40 5.21 12.62 -25.04
CA SER A 40 5.87 11.92 -26.14
C SER A 40 7.34 11.57 -25.88
N ASP A 41 7.98 12.27 -24.93
CA ASP A 41 9.41 12.18 -24.68
C ASP A 41 9.77 11.44 -23.38
N VAL A 42 8.81 10.72 -22.79
CA VAL A 42 9.06 9.89 -21.62
C VAL A 42 9.80 8.64 -22.06
N ASN A 43 11.14 8.71 -21.99
CA ASN A 43 12.02 7.58 -22.27
C ASN A 43 11.76 6.45 -21.26
N ILE A 44 10.98 5.44 -21.68
CA ILE A 44 10.52 4.32 -20.86
C ILE A 44 11.70 3.58 -20.21
N GLU A 45 12.84 3.49 -20.88
CA GLU A 45 14.06 2.88 -20.31
C GLU A 45 14.62 3.68 -19.13
N LYS A 46 14.61 5.02 -19.18
CA LYS A 46 15.02 5.85 -18.04
C LYS A 46 14.02 5.74 -16.89
N VAL A 47 12.73 5.66 -17.20
CA VAL A 47 11.69 5.48 -16.18
C VAL A 47 11.83 4.11 -15.52
N LEU A 48 12.01 3.04 -16.28
CA LEU A 48 12.22 1.69 -15.75
C LEU A 48 13.52 1.58 -14.95
N ASN A 49 14.60 2.22 -15.40
CA ASN A 49 15.86 2.24 -14.65
C ASN A 49 15.75 3.06 -13.36
N ARG A 50 14.94 4.13 -13.34
CA ARG A 50 14.61 4.89 -12.13
C ARG A 50 13.68 4.13 -11.20
N ILE A 51 12.70 3.40 -11.73
CA ILE A 51 11.82 2.52 -10.93
C ILE A 51 12.65 1.38 -10.33
N LYS A 52 13.56 0.77 -11.08
CA LYS A 52 14.52 -0.23 -10.56
C LYS A 52 15.47 0.37 -9.52
N SER A 53 15.95 1.60 -9.70
CA SER A 53 16.79 2.25 -8.70
C SER A 53 16.00 2.57 -7.44
N VAL A 54 14.74 3.00 -7.55
CA VAL A 54 13.86 3.20 -6.40
C VAL A 54 13.53 1.87 -5.73
N GLN A 55 13.34 0.78 -6.48
CA GLN A 55 13.05 -0.55 -5.94
C GLN A 55 14.27 -1.18 -5.23
N SER A 56 15.47 -1.07 -5.82
CA SER A 56 16.73 -1.56 -5.20
C SER A 56 17.22 -0.66 -4.07
N THR A 57 16.98 0.65 -4.16
CA THR A 57 17.19 1.58 -3.03
C THR A 57 16.17 1.30 -1.95
N ALA A 58 14.90 1.08 -2.27
CA ALA A 58 13.87 0.71 -1.30
C ALA A 58 14.27 -0.58 -0.58
N GLN A 59 14.68 -1.65 -1.29
CA GLN A 59 15.20 -2.88 -0.67
C GLN A 59 16.28 -2.64 0.41
N ASN A 60 17.15 -1.63 0.23
CA ASN A 60 18.21 -1.28 1.17
C ASN A 60 17.84 -0.15 2.18
N VAL A 61 16.77 0.61 1.92
CA VAL A 61 16.37 1.81 2.68
C VAL A 61 15.09 1.58 3.51
N PHE A 62 14.48 0.39 3.42
CA PHE A 62 13.32 -0.02 4.24
C PHE A 62 13.59 -0.09 5.75
N GLY A 63 14.86 -0.06 6.19
CA GLY A 63 15.23 0.08 7.60
C GLY A 63 15.82 1.47 7.90
N GLU A 64 15.08 2.29 8.62
CA GLU A 64 15.51 3.56 9.27
C GLU A 64 15.85 4.77 8.38
N GLN A 65 16.47 4.61 7.21
CA GLN A 65 16.88 5.75 6.38
C GLN A 65 15.74 6.40 5.58
N ALA A 66 14.72 5.62 5.18
CA ALA A 66 13.50 6.15 4.55
C ALA A 66 12.81 7.19 5.45
N SER A 67 12.70 6.88 6.74
CA SER A 67 12.02 7.72 7.73
C SER A 67 12.76 9.04 7.98
N LYS A 68 14.10 9.01 7.95
CA LYS A 68 14.93 10.21 8.08
C LYS A 68 14.84 11.12 6.87
N LEU A 69 14.77 10.56 5.66
CA LEU A 69 14.67 11.35 4.44
C LEU A 69 13.24 11.92 4.25
N GLY A 70 12.20 11.15 4.60
CA GLY A 70 10.81 11.63 4.58
C GLY A 70 10.57 12.79 5.54
N SER A 71 11.06 12.67 6.79
CA SER A 71 10.95 13.75 7.78
C SER A 71 11.72 15.03 7.41
N GLN A 72 12.85 14.92 6.70
CA GLN A 72 13.60 16.09 6.22
C GLN A 72 12.94 16.79 5.03
N LEU A 73 12.15 16.08 4.24
CA LEU A 73 11.50 16.61 3.04
C LEU A 73 10.04 17.05 3.28
N GLY A 74 9.54 16.94 4.53
CA GLY A 74 8.13 17.18 4.84
C GLY A 74 7.18 16.18 4.15
N VAL A 75 7.74 15.09 3.62
CA VAL A 75 6.97 13.98 3.08
C VAL A 75 6.74 13.04 4.26
N GLU A 76 5.54 13.06 4.82
CA GLU A 76 5.08 11.95 5.65
C GLU A 76 5.02 10.71 4.78
N THR A 77 6.16 10.07 4.53
CA THR A 77 6.23 8.72 3.98
C THR A 77 5.79 7.76 5.08
N SER A 78 4.51 7.86 5.46
CA SER A 78 3.73 6.72 5.87
C SER A 78 3.73 5.78 4.67
N VAL A 79 4.82 5.01 4.50
CA VAL A 79 4.86 3.94 3.52
C VAL A 79 3.94 2.86 4.07
N THR A 80 2.64 3.01 3.82
CA THR A 80 1.71 1.90 4.01
C THR A 80 2.26 0.78 3.13
N PRO A 81 2.61 -0.39 3.70
CA PRO A 81 3.16 -1.48 2.92
C PRO A 81 2.28 -1.74 1.71
N TYR A 82 2.86 -1.77 0.51
CA TYR A 82 2.11 -2.04 -0.72
C TYR A 82 1.38 -3.38 -0.56
N ASN A 83 0.06 -3.35 -0.66
CA ASN A 83 -0.77 -4.55 -0.53
C ASN A 83 -0.90 -5.21 -1.90
N THR A 84 -0.02 -6.17 -2.18
CA THR A 84 0.00 -6.91 -3.45
C THR A 84 -1.33 -7.63 -3.69
N ILE A 85 -1.90 -8.24 -2.64
CA ILE A 85 -3.20 -8.91 -2.72
C ILE A 85 -4.31 -7.93 -3.15
N HIS A 86 -4.30 -6.69 -2.62
CA HIS A 86 -5.26 -5.67 -3.05
C HIS A 86 -5.14 -5.36 -4.54
N ALA A 87 -3.92 -5.26 -5.07
CA ALA A 87 -3.70 -5.03 -6.50
C ALA A 87 -4.18 -6.21 -7.35
N ASP A 88 -3.97 -7.45 -6.90
CA ASP A 88 -4.43 -8.64 -7.61
C ASP A 88 -5.97 -8.75 -7.58
N ILE A 89 -6.61 -8.38 -6.46
CA ILE A 89 -8.07 -8.25 -6.35
C ILE A 89 -8.59 -7.22 -7.36
N GLU A 90 -8.00 -6.03 -7.38
CA GLU A 90 -8.41 -4.96 -8.28
C GLU A 90 -8.31 -5.42 -9.74
N ASN A 91 -7.18 -6.03 -10.11
CA ASN A 91 -6.98 -6.60 -11.44
C ASN A 91 -8.05 -7.66 -11.78
N TYR A 92 -8.37 -8.57 -10.87
CA TYR A 92 -9.39 -9.58 -11.09
C TYR A 92 -10.78 -8.97 -11.27
N LEU A 93 -11.20 -8.06 -10.39
CA LEU A 93 -12.54 -7.50 -10.41
C LEU A 93 -12.79 -6.56 -11.59
N LEU A 94 -11.75 -5.85 -12.06
CA LEU A 94 -11.84 -4.97 -13.23
C LEU A 94 -11.85 -5.76 -14.55
N ASN A 95 -11.14 -6.90 -14.62
CA ASN A 95 -10.97 -7.65 -15.88
C ASN A 95 -11.91 -8.86 -16.03
N THR A 96 -12.57 -9.33 -14.97
CA THR A 96 -13.47 -10.48 -15.05
C THR A 96 -14.86 -10.06 -15.52
N TYR A 97 -15.43 -10.72 -16.53
CA TYR A 97 -16.78 -10.39 -17.02
C TYR A 97 -17.87 -10.77 -16.01
N ALA A 98 -18.96 -9.99 -15.95
CA ALA A 98 -20.05 -10.21 -14.99
C ALA A 98 -20.67 -11.63 -15.10
N TRP A 99 -20.76 -12.18 -16.31
CA TRP A 99 -21.27 -13.54 -16.56
C TRP A 99 -20.30 -14.64 -16.08
N GLN A 100 -19.02 -14.33 -15.86
CA GLN A 100 -18.02 -15.23 -15.28
C GLN A 100 -18.02 -15.19 -13.74
N MET A 101 -18.62 -14.16 -13.13
CA MET A 101 -18.69 -13.98 -11.66
C MET A 101 -19.83 -14.79 -11.03
N SER A 102 -19.83 -16.11 -11.28
CA SER A 102 -20.69 -17.07 -10.60
C SER A 102 -20.16 -17.38 -9.19
N SER A 103 -21.01 -17.89 -8.30
CA SER A 103 -20.58 -18.27 -6.95
C SER A 103 -19.41 -19.25 -6.96
N GLU A 104 -19.48 -20.25 -7.84
CA GLU A 104 -18.47 -21.29 -7.99
C GLU A 104 -17.15 -20.72 -8.51
N ALA A 105 -17.23 -19.86 -9.54
CA ALA A 105 -16.06 -19.24 -10.13
C ALA A 105 -15.37 -18.29 -9.15
N ILE A 106 -16.14 -17.46 -8.42
CA ILE A 106 -15.59 -16.59 -7.38
C ILE A 106 -14.92 -17.44 -6.29
N ALA A 107 -15.59 -18.47 -5.76
CA ALA A 107 -15.03 -19.30 -4.70
C ALA A 107 -13.69 -19.94 -5.08
N ARG A 108 -13.56 -20.40 -6.33
CA ARG A 108 -12.34 -21.03 -6.84
C ARG A 108 -11.27 -20.01 -7.21
N ASP A 109 -11.59 -19.08 -8.11
CA ASP A 109 -10.60 -18.21 -8.74
C ASP A 109 -10.11 -17.15 -7.75
N PHE A 110 -11.02 -16.57 -6.97
CA PHE A 110 -10.67 -15.56 -5.99
C PHE A 110 -9.80 -16.13 -4.86
N ARG A 111 -10.05 -17.38 -4.43
CA ARG A 111 -9.20 -18.05 -3.44
C ARG A 111 -7.74 -18.14 -3.90
N ASN A 112 -7.51 -18.48 -5.17
CA ASN A 112 -6.17 -18.59 -5.75
C ASN A 112 -5.48 -17.24 -5.87
N ILE A 113 -6.25 -16.17 -6.08
CA ILE A 113 -5.73 -14.78 -6.08
C ILE A 113 -5.29 -14.36 -4.68
N LEU A 114 -6.03 -14.75 -3.65
CA LEU A 114 -5.76 -14.31 -2.28
C LEU A 114 -4.63 -15.09 -1.59
N TYR A 115 -4.33 -16.31 -2.02
CA TYR A 115 -3.43 -17.18 -1.26
C TYR A 115 -2.64 -18.15 -2.14
N ASP A 116 -1.32 -18.00 -2.10
CA ASP A 116 -0.36 -19.01 -2.54
C ASP A 116 0.12 -19.81 -1.32
N PRO A 117 -0.04 -21.14 -1.29
CA PRO A 117 0.49 -21.99 -0.22
C PRO A 117 2.00 -21.89 0.04
N ALA A 118 2.78 -21.39 -0.93
CA ALA A 118 4.22 -21.16 -0.80
C ALA A 118 4.58 -19.76 -0.27
N ALA A 119 3.60 -18.84 -0.13
CA ALA A 119 3.83 -17.51 0.40
C ALA A 119 3.96 -17.51 1.94
N ASP A 120 4.62 -16.48 2.48
CA ASP A 120 4.68 -16.24 3.93
C ASP A 120 3.25 -16.02 4.49
N PRO A 121 2.73 -16.93 5.34
CA PRO A 121 1.37 -16.83 5.85
C PRO A 121 1.15 -15.60 6.73
N ALA A 122 2.17 -15.11 7.44
CA ALA A 122 2.07 -13.90 8.27
C ALA A 122 1.96 -12.63 7.42
N ALA A 123 2.67 -12.58 6.28
CA ALA A 123 2.52 -11.50 5.31
C ALA A 123 1.10 -11.51 4.69
N VAL A 124 0.62 -12.67 4.26
CA VAL A 124 -0.72 -12.81 3.67
C VAL A 124 -1.81 -12.41 4.66
N ARG A 125 -1.73 -12.88 5.92
CA ARG A 125 -2.67 -12.48 6.98
C ARG A 125 -2.73 -10.96 7.14
N ARG A 126 -1.58 -10.31 7.29
CA ARG A 126 -1.51 -8.84 7.48
C ARG A 126 -2.12 -8.07 6.33
N GLN A 127 -1.90 -8.53 5.09
CA GLN A 127 -2.49 -7.90 3.91
C GLN A 127 -4.01 -8.12 3.84
N LEU A 128 -4.50 -9.33 4.13
CA LEU A 128 -5.93 -9.64 4.13
C LEU A 128 -6.73 -8.96 5.24
N GLU A 129 -6.09 -8.61 6.37
CA GLU A 129 -6.72 -7.86 7.46
C GLU A 129 -6.98 -6.39 7.10
N GLN A 130 -6.25 -5.84 6.13
CA GLN A 130 -6.46 -4.48 5.63
C GLN A 130 -7.57 -4.40 4.58
N ILE A 131 -8.00 -5.54 4.05
CA ILE A 131 -9.02 -5.64 3.01
C ILE A 131 -10.36 -5.99 3.66
N ASN A 132 -11.40 -5.28 3.26
CA ASN A 132 -12.75 -5.50 3.73
C ASN A 132 -13.75 -5.43 2.57
N ARG A 133 -15.01 -5.71 2.88
CA ARG A 133 -16.11 -5.70 1.92
C ARG A 133 -16.28 -4.37 1.17
N SER A 134 -16.05 -3.22 1.82
CA SER A 134 -16.21 -1.93 1.15
C SER A 134 -15.19 -1.74 0.05
N ASN A 135 -13.96 -2.24 0.20
CA ASN A 135 -12.96 -2.24 -0.88
C ASN A 135 -13.50 -2.94 -2.13
N PHE A 136 -14.15 -4.11 -1.98
CA PHE A 136 -14.75 -4.83 -3.11
C PHE A 136 -15.88 -4.03 -3.74
N VAL A 137 -16.75 -3.44 -2.92
CA VAL A 137 -17.84 -2.58 -3.40
C VAL A 137 -17.30 -1.43 -4.22
N ASP A 138 -16.28 -0.72 -3.73
CA ASP A 138 -15.69 0.45 -4.39
C ASP A 138 -15.13 0.08 -5.78
N ILE A 139 -14.44 -1.05 -5.89
CA ILE A 139 -13.92 -1.56 -7.17
C ILE A 139 -15.06 -1.99 -8.10
N LEU A 140 -16.10 -2.64 -7.59
CA LEU A 140 -17.24 -3.07 -8.42
C LEU A 140 -18.09 -1.89 -8.91
N VAL A 141 -18.23 -0.83 -8.09
CA VAL A 141 -18.90 0.42 -8.49
C VAL A 141 -18.12 1.12 -9.59
N SER A 142 -16.79 1.22 -9.48
CA SER A 142 -15.96 1.95 -10.45
C SER A 142 -16.08 1.40 -11.88
N ARG A 143 -16.41 0.11 -12.00
CA ARG A 143 -16.68 -0.56 -13.28
C ARG A 143 -18.00 -0.15 -13.95
N GLY A 144 -19.03 0.20 -13.18
CA GLY A 144 -20.31 0.71 -13.70
C GLY A 144 -21.21 -0.29 -14.47
N LEU A 145 -20.92 -1.59 -14.50
CA LEU A 145 -21.63 -2.59 -15.33
C LEU A 145 -22.50 -3.59 -14.54
N LEU A 146 -22.73 -3.36 -13.24
CA LEU A 146 -23.48 -4.26 -12.37
C LEU A 146 -24.71 -3.56 -11.78
N THR A 147 -25.82 -4.30 -11.66
CA THR A 147 -26.97 -3.84 -10.86
C THR A 147 -26.62 -3.82 -9.38
N GLN A 148 -27.34 -3.03 -8.58
CA GLN A 148 -27.12 -2.97 -7.12
C GLN A 148 -27.22 -4.34 -6.45
N ALA A 149 -28.21 -5.16 -6.85
CA ALA A 149 -28.38 -6.51 -6.31
C ALA A 149 -27.21 -7.44 -6.68
N GLN A 150 -26.72 -7.37 -7.92
CA GLN A 150 -25.55 -8.15 -8.35
C GLN A 150 -24.30 -7.73 -7.59
N LEU A 151 -24.08 -6.43 -7.42
CA LEU A 151 -22.95 -5.89 -6.69
C LEU A 151 -22.93 -6.35 -5.23
N GLN A 152 -24.06 -6.23 -4.51
CA GLN A 152 -24.15 -6.67 -3.11
C GLN A 152 -23.86 -8.16 -2.99
N ARG A 153 -24.48 -8.99 -3.84
CA ARG A 153 -24.25 -10.43 -3.87
C ARG A 153 -22.79 -10.80 -4.13
N ILE A 154 -22.16 -10.18 -5.14
CA ILE A 154 -20.75 -10.46 -5.48
C ILE A 154 -19.84 -10.02 -4.33
N ALA A 155 -20.06 -8.83 -3.76
CA ALA A 155 -19.28 -8.36 -2.62
C ALA A 155 -19.38 -9.28 -1.39
N ASP A 156 -20.57 -9.84 -1.11
CA ASP A 156 -20.77 -10.81 -0.02
C ASP A 156 -20.02 -12.12 -0.27
N GLN A 157 -19.99 -12.59 -1.52
CA GLN A 157 -19.26 -13.79 -1.91
C GLN A 157 -17.74 -13.59 -1.77
N LEU A 158 -17.21 -12.47 -2.28
CA LEU A 158 -15.79 -12.13 -2.16
C LEU A 158 -15.36 -12.02 -0.70
N GLU A 159 -16.17 -11.37 0.13
CA GLU A 159 -15.90 -11.22 1.56
C GLU A 159 -15.96 -12.55 2.31
N THR A 160 -16.83 -13.48 1.89
CA THR A 160 -16.86 -14.84 2.44
C THR A 160 -15.55 -15.58 2.15
N VAL A 161 -15.11 -15.58 0.89
CA VAL A 161 -13.84 -16.20 0.48
C VAL A 161 -12.65 -15.56 1.20
N ARG A 162 -12.62 -14.22 1.31
CA ARG A 162 -11.57 -13.50 2.05
C ARG A 162 -11.46 -13.98 3.50
N ARG A 163 -12.58 -14.16 4.19
CA ARG A 163 -12.59 -14.67 5.58
C ARG A 163 -12.06 -16.10 5.67
N GLU A 164 -12.48 -16.97 4.76
CA GLU A 164 -12.00 -18.36 4.73
C GLU A 164 -10.49 -18.46 4.50
N VAL A 165 -9.98 -17.63 3.58
CA VAL A 165 -8.54 -17.54 3.32
C VAL A 165 -7.80 -16.95 4.51
N LEU A 166 -8.34 -15.91 5.15
CA LEU A 166 -7.73 -15.33 6.36
C LEU A 166 -7.59 -16.36 7.49
N VAL A 167 -8.60 -17.22 7.68
CA VAL A 167 -8.52 -18.33 8.64
C VAL A 167 -7.44 -19.33 8.22
N THR A 168 -7.34 -19.63 6.92
CA THR A 168 -6.31 -20.53 6.38
C THR A 168 -4.90 -19.99 6.64
N ALA A 169 -4.66 -18.69 6.38
CA ALA A 169 -3.38 -18.03 6.60
C ALA A 169 -2.99 -18.02 8.09
N ARG A 170 -3.92 -17.69 8.99
CA ARG A 170 -3.68 -17.76 10.45
C ARG A 170 -3.27 -19.15 10.91
N GLY A 171 -4.00 -20.17 10.46
CA GLY A 171 -3.67 -21.55 10.80
C GLY A 171 -2.33 -22.02 10.21
N ALA A 172 -1.86 -21.43 9.11
CA ALA A 172 -0.55 -21.71 8.54
C ALA A 172 0.57 -21.01 9.33
N GLU A 173 0.40 -19.75 9.68
CA GLU A 173 1.32 -18.98 10.53
C GLU A 173 1.55 -19.67 11.89
N GLU A 174 0.48 -20.13 12.54
CA GLU A 174 0.57 -20.88 13.81
C GLU A 174 1.37 -22.18 13.67
N ARG A 175 1.19 -22.89 12.55
CA ARG A 175 1.93 -24.14 12.27
C ARG A 175 3.41 -23.87 12.06
N GLU A 176 3.77 -22.83 11.32
CA GLU A 176 5.16 -22.43 11.12
C GLU A 176 5.81 -22.00 12.44
N ALA A 177 5.11 -21.21 13.26
CA ALA A 177 5.57 -20.81 14.58
C ALA A 177 5.83 -22.04 15.47
N ALA A 178 4.91 -23.02 15.50
CA ALA A 178 5.09 -24.25 16.26
C ALA A 178 6.27 -25.10 15.80
N LEU A 179 6.56 -25.14 14.49
CA LEU A 179 7.72 -25.86 13.94
C LEU A 179 9.05 -25.18 14.30
N SER A 180 9.08 -23.84 14.30
CA SER A 180 10.27 -23.07 14.64
C SER A 180 10.70 -23.25 16.11
N LEU A 181 9.74 -23.47 17.01
CA LEU A 181 10.00 -23.73 18.44
C LEU A 181 10.55 -25.13 18.72
N ARG A 182 10.48 -26.04 17.74
CA ARG A 182 10.91 -27.44 17.88
C ARG A 182 12.37 -27.66 17.46
N GLN A 183 12.98 -26.71 16.76
CA GLN A 183 14.37 -26.77 16.28
C GLN A 183 15.30 -26.01 17.23
#